data_AF-A0A848YTA7-F1
#
_entry.id   AF-A0A848YTA7-F1
#
_cell.length_a   1.000
_cell.length_b   1.000
_cell.length_c   1.000
_cell.angle_alpha   90.00
_cell.angle_beta   90.00
_cell.angle_gamma   90.00
#
_symmetry.space_group_name_H-M   'P 1'
#
loop_
_entity.id
_entity.type
_entity.pdbx_description
1 polymer ?
#
loop_
_entity_poly.entity_id
_entity_poly.type
_entity_poly.pdbx_seq_one_letter_code
_entity_poly.pdbx_strand_id
1 'polypeptide(L)'
;MLVLGLQGSPRKKGNTRFLLSAALKEAREKYGAHTQMIDVDAMNIVPCKEYIVCEKKGFCPIDDDMRTLVYPLLRRADIIIAASPVFFYNVTAQLKALIDRSQTLWARKYKLKLKDPGSGQRRGFLMSVGATRGKQLFDGIHLTATYFFDAVDAVYSGSLTYRDIESASDMAKHPTVDADIRGAVESLCAPLARRRKILFLGEQGACRSLVAGAYARKYAGDKLDVLAAGANPAAIPDKNAVAAMAQKGIDLAFHTPRAIGDALSEHPPDVIVIMGPDIPVPKATTAAVIKWDMPAVDGDSASAVQTACENIEHRIKEMVETL
;
A
#
# COMPACT_ATOMS: atom_id res chain seq x y z
N MET A 1 6.31 7.14 3.92
CA MET A 1 6.14 6.03 2.96
C MET A 1 5.97 4.75 3.75
N LEU A 2 5.18 3.80 3.24
CA LEU A 2 5.01 2.47 3.83
C LEU A 2 5.67 1.38 2.99
N VAL A 3 6.54 0.60 3.62
CA VAL A 3 7.07 -0.67 3.09
C VAL A 3 6.37 -1.85 3.77
N LEU A 4 5.56 -2.57 2.99
CA LEU A 4 4.82 -3.74 3.44
C LEU A 4 5.56 -5.02 3.06
N GLY A 5 5.93 -5.83 4.05
CA GLY A 5 6.47 -7.17 3.85
C GLY A 5 5.39 -8.23 3.97
N LEU A 6 5.17 -9.02 2.92
CA LEU A 6 4.34 -10.22 2.92
C LEU A 6 5.23 -11.43 3.21
N GLN A 7 5.24 -11.87 4.46
CA GLN A 7 6.02 -13.03 4.88
C GLN A 7 5.19 -14.29 4.59
N GLY A 8 5.61 -15.07 3.60
CA GLY A 8 4.92 -16.28 3.15
C GLY A 8 5.46 -17.59 3.73
N SER A 9 6.57 -17.59 4.48
CA SER A 9 7.16 -18.82 5.00
C SER A 9 6.48 -19.24 6.31
N PRO A 10 5.99 -20.49 6.45
CA PRO A 10 5.46 -20.99 7.73
C PRO A 10 6.53 -21.09 8.83
N ARG A 11 7.82 -21.05 8.48
CA ARG A 11 8.93 -21.08 9.44
C ARG A 11 9.16 -19.69 10.05
N LYS A 12 8.83 -19.52 11.34
CA LYS A 12 9.07 -18.28 12.10
C LYS A 12 10.55 -17.90 12.29
N LYS A 13 11.45 -18.88 12.22
CA LYS A 13 12.91 -18.68 12.31
C LYS A 13 13.61 -19.20 11.05
N GLY A 14 13.08 -18.84 9.88
CA GLY A 14 13.58 -19.30 8.59
C GLY A 14 14.31 -18.23 7.78
N ASN A 15 15.08 -18.68 6.80
CA ASN A 15 15.85 -17.85 5.86
C ASN A 15 15.02 -16.77 5.16
N THR A 16 13.82 -17.09 4.67
CA THR A 16 12.91 -16.11 4.04
C THR A 16 12.56 -14.96 4.99
N ARG A 17 12.29 -15.29 6.27
CA ARG A 17 11.95 -14.28 7.28
C ARG A 17 13.17 -13.44 7.63
N PHE A 18 14.35 -14.06 7.77
CA PHE A 18 15.60 -13.33 7.97
C PHE A 18 15.79 -12.27 6.88
N LEU A 19 15.67 -12.68 5.61
CA LEU A 19 15.86 -11.82 4.45
C LEU A 19 14.90 -10.62 4.46
N LEU A 20 13.61 -10.89 4.67
CA LEU A 20 12.59 -9.85 4.72
C LEU A 20 12.79 -8.92 5.92
N SER A 21 13.04 -9.46 7.11
CA SER A 21 13.28 -8.67 8.32
C SER A 21 14.48 -7.75 8.18
N ALA A 22 15.57 -8.24 7.59
CA ALA A 22 16.77 -7.43 7.34
C ALA A 22 16.49 -6.30 6.35
N ALA A 23 15.75 -6.56 5.26
CA ALA A 23 15.37 -5.53 4.30
C ALA A 23 14.42 -4.47 4.89
N LEU A 24 13.43 -4.86 5.68
CA LEU A 24 12.57 -3.91 6.38
C LEU A 24 13.35 -3.09 7.42
N LYS A 25 14.27 -3.73 8.15
CA LYS A 25 15.15 -3.03 9.09
C LYS A 25 15.99 -1.96 8.38
N GLU A 26 16.65 -2.33 7.28
CA GLU A 26 17.45 -1.40 6.46
C GLU A 26 16.59 -0.24 5.92
N ALA A 27 15.38 -0.53 5.41
CA ALA A 27 14.46 0.50 4.91
C ALA A 27 14.08 1.51 6.01
N ARG A 28 13.83 1.03 7.23
CA ARG A 28 13.52 1.86 8.38
C ARG A 28 14.73 2.69 8.83
N GLU A 29 15.89 2.06 8.97
CA GLU A 29 17.08 2.70 9.56
C GLU A 29 17.76 3.68 8.59
N LYS A 30 17.85 3.34 7.30
CA LYS A 30 18.52 4.18 6.29
C LYS A 30 17.61 5.23 5.66
N TYR A 31 16.31 4.93 5.49
CA TYR A 31 15.38 5.80 4.76
C TYR A 31 14.22 6.34 5.62
N GLY A 32 14.18 6.01 6.92
CA GLY A 32 13.09 6.44 7.80
C GLY A 32 11.72 5.91 7.37
N ALA A 33 11.67 4.81 6.63
CA ALA A 33 10.42 4.26 6.14
C ALA A 33 9.60 3.66 7.28
N HIS A 34 8.27 3.84 7.23
CA HIS A 34 7.38 3.07 8.07
C HIS A 34 7.30 1.66 7.51
N THR A 35 7.66 0.66 8.31
CA THR A 35 7.71 -0.74 7.85
C THR A 35 6.73 -1.61 8.60
N GLN A 36 5.99 -2.42 7.87
CA GLN A 36 5.05 -3.38 8.45
C GLN A 36 5.26 -4.75 7.81
N MET A 37 5.36 -5.79 8.63
CA MET A 37 5.38 -7.17 8.16
C MET A 37 4.08 -7.84 8.54
N ILE A 38 3.52 -8.63 7.63
CA ILE A 38 2.43 -9.55 7.94
C ILE A 38 2.89 -10.99 7.72
N ASP A 39 2.64 -11.87 8.69
CA ASP A 39 2.88 -13.30 8.58
C ASP A 39 1.64 -13.96 7.95
N VAL A 40 1.70 -14.18 6.63
CA VAL A 40 0.55 -14.66 5.85
C VAL A 40 0.11 -16.06 6.30
N ASP A 41 1.05 -16.89 6.78
CA ASP A 41 0.74 -18.22 7.34
C ASP A 41 -0.06 -18.19 8.64
N ALA A 42 0.02 -17.09 9.41
CA ALA A 42 -0.73 -16.93 10.65
C ALA A 42 -2.13 -16.32 10.43
N MET A 43 -2.48 -15.96 9.19
CA MET A 43 -3.74 -15.32 8.85
C MET A 43 -4.81 -16.34 8.48
N ASN A 44 -6.06 -16.00 8.78
CA ASN A 44 -7.21 -16.66 8.23
C ASN A 44 -7.49 -16.09 6.82
N ILE A 45 -6.92 -16.73 5.80
CA ILE A 45 -7.18 -16.39 4.39
C ILE A 45 -7.76 -17.61 3.69
N VAL A 46 -9.04 -17.53 3.35
CA VAL A 46 -9.70 -18.56 2.57
C VAL A 46 -9.26 -18.41 1.10
N PRO A 47 -8.82 -19.48 0.43
CA PRO A 47 -8.48 -19.42 -0.99
C PRO A 47 -9.61 -18.85 -1.85
N CYS A 48 -9.26 -18.28 -3.00
CA CYS A 48 -10.26 -17.79 -3.94
C CYS A 48 -11.21 -18.92 -4.35
N LYS A 49 -12.52 -18.67 -4.25
CA LYS A 49 -13.59 -19.63 -4.60
C LYS A 49 -14.24 -19.33 -5.95
N GLU A 50 -13.66 -18.41 -6.73
CA GLU A 50 -14.18 -18.01 -8.03
C GLU A 50 -15.66 -17.60 -8.00
N TYR A 51 -16.09 -16.92 -6.93
CA TYR A 51 -17.46 -16.41 -6.86
C TYR A 51 -17.77 -15.36 -7.95
N ILE A 52 -16.74 -14.77 -8.58
CA ILE A 52 -16.80 -13.76 -9.65
C ILE A 52 -17.53 -12.46 -9.22
N VAL A 53 -18.02 -12.37 -7.98
CA VAL A 53 -18.66 -11.18 -7.40
C VAL A 53 -17.76 -9.95 -7.51
N CYS A 54 -16.45 -10.11 -7.35
CA CYS A 54 -15.49 -9.01 -7.48
C CYS A 54 -15.46 -8.39 -8.88
N GLU A 55 -15.74 -9.15 -9.94
CA GLU A 55 -15.79 -8.62 -11.31
C GLU A 55 -16.98 -7.71 -11.57
N LYS A 56 -18.08 -7.92 -10.82
CA LYS A 56 -19.31 -7.13 -10.96
C LYS A 56 -19.41 -6.02 -9.93
N LYS A 57 -19.05 -6.32 -8.68
CA LYS A 57 -19.25 -5.42 -7.53
C LYS A 57 -17.96 -4.81 -7.00
N GLY A 58 -16.79 -5.28 -7.45
CA GLY A 58 -15.49 -4.78 -7.01
C GLY A 58 -15.10 -5.17 -5.58
N PHE A 59 -15.81 -6.10 -4.95
CA PHE A 59 -15.48 -6.63 -3.63
C PHE A 59 -15.59 -8.15 -3.58
N CYS A 60 -14.83 -8.78 -2.68
CA CYS A 60 -14.96 -10.20 -2.38
C CYS A 60 -15.98 -10.40 -1.25
N PRO A 61 -16.94 -11.33 -1.36
CA PRO A 61 -17.93 -11.57 -0.32
C PRO A 61 -17.41 -12.43 0.85
N ILE A 62 -16.19 -12.96 0.76
CA ILE A 62 -15.59 -13.75 1.83
C ILE A 62 -15.13 -12.79 2.94
N ASP A 63 -15.57 -13.06 4.15
CA ASP A 63 -15.25 -12.28 5.34
C ASP A 63 -14.10 -12.94 6.10
N ASP A 64 -12.89 -12.51 5.79
CA ASP A 64 -11.63 -13.02 6.33
C ASP A 64 -10.56 -11.91 6.36
N ASP A 65 -9.33 -12.24 6.75
CA ASP A 65 -8.28 -11.22 6.97
C ASP A 65 -7.91 -10.45 5.70
N MET A 66 -8.27 -10.95 4.51
CA MET A 66 -8.11 -10.20 3.27
C MET A 66 -8.89 -8.89 3.31
N ARG A 67 -10.14 -8.93 3.78
CA ARG A 67 -11.08 -7.82 3.73
C ARG A 67 -10.66 -6.68 4.64
N THR A 68 -10.37 -7.01 5.90
CA THR A 68 -10.20 -6.03 6.99
C THR A 68 -8.76 -5.54 7.12
N LEU A 69 -7.78 -6.34 6.69
CA LEU A 69 -6.37 -6.05 6.90
C LEU A 69 -5.56 -6.01 5.60
N VAL A 70 -5.62 -7.06 4.77
CA VAL A 70 -4.69 -7.16 3.62
C VAL A 70 -5.00 -6.15 2.52
N TYR A 71 -6.24 -6.03 2.04
CA TYR A 71 -6.54 -5.05 0.98
C TYR A 71 -6.22 -3.62 1.40
N PRO A 72 -6.56 -3.15 2.62
CA PRO A 72 -6.14 -1.84 3.08
C PRO A 72 -4.63 -1.64 3.12
N LEU A 73 -3.87 -2.64 3.58
CA LEU A 73 -2.41 -2.55 3.60
C LEU A 73 -1.81 -2.51 2.19
N LEU A 74 -2.32 -3.32 1.26
CA LEU A 74 -1.88 -3.30 -0.14
C LEU A 74 -2.14 -1.94 -0.80
N ARG A 75 -3.31 -1.33 -0.56
CA ARG A 75 -3.65 0.01 -1.07
C ARG A 75 -2.78 1.10 -0.46
N ARG A 76 -2.44 0.98 0.83
CA ARG A 76 -1.64 1.99 1.54
C ARG A 76 -0.14 1.92 1.23
N ALA A 77 0.38 0.73 0.95
CA ALA A 77 1.81 0.52 0.73
C ALA A 77 2.32 1.28 -0.50
N ASP A 78 3.48 1.93 -0.35
CA ASP A 78 4.25 2.45 -1.49
C ASP A 78 5.19 1.38 -2.05
N ILE A 79 5.67 0.48 -1.17
CA ILE A 79 6.50 -0.67 -1.54
C ILE A 79 5.88 -1.94 -0.96
N ILE A 80 5.73 -2.98 -1.77
CA ILE A 80 5.29 -4.32 -1.37
C ILE A 80 6.43 -5.30 -1.64
N ILE A 81 6.93 -5.94 -0.59
CA ILE A 81 7.92 -7.02 -0.69
C ILE A 81 7.22 -8.36 -0.45
N ALA A 82 7.11 -9.19 -1.49
CA ALA A 82 6.61 -10.55 -1.36
C ALA A 82 7.78 -11.50 -1.07
N ALA A 83 7.78 -12.13 0.11
CA ALA A 83 8.85 -13.03 0.53
C ALA A 83 8.34 -14.46 0.70
N SER A 84 8.88 -15.42 -0.06
CA SER A 84 8.43 -16.82 0.00
C SER A 84 9.55 -17.82 -0.27
N PRO A 85 9.64 -18.94 0.45
CA PRO A 85 10.47 -20.06 0.05
C PRO A 85 9.85 -20.76 -1.17
N VAL A 86 10.67 -21.46 -1.94
CA VAL A 86 10.18 -22.24 -3.09
C VAL A 86 9.52 -23.54 -2.61
N PHE A 87 8.21 -23.65 -2.79
CA PHE A 87 7.43 -24.87 -2.62
C PHE A 87 6.95 -25.32 -4.00
N PHE A 88 7.44 -26.46 -4.49
CA PHE A 88 7.09 -27.00 -5.83
C PHE A 88 7.20 -25.95 -6.95
N TYR A 89 8.35 -25.27 -7.05
CA TYR A 89 8.64 -24.25 -8.09
C TYR A 89 7.75 -23.00 -8.02
N ASN A 90 7.00 -22.81 -6.92
CA ASN A 90 6.19 -21.63 -6.69
C ASN A 90 6.30 -21.13 -5.25
N VAL A 91 5.59 -20.04 -4.93
CA VAL A 91 5.40 -19.54 -3.58
C VAL A 91 4.64 -20.56 -2.73
N THR A 92 4.69 -20.40 -1.41
CA THR A 92 3.88 -21.20 -0.49
C THR A 92 2.38 -21.06 -0.77
N ALA A 93 1.62 -22.11 -0.46
CA ALA A 93 0.17 -22.12 -0.67
C ALA A 93 -0.55 -20.97 0.08
N GLN A 94 -0.04 -20.60 1.25
CA GLN A 94 -0.54 -19.50 2.08
C GLN A 94 -0.39 -18.15 1.36
N LEU A 95 0.81 -17.86 0.85
CA LEU A 95 1.03 -16.64 0.06
C LEU A 95 0.24 -16.69 -1.24
N LYS A 96 0.14 -17.87 -1.87
CA LYS A 96 -0.66 -18.06 -3.08
C LYS A 96 -2.14 -17.76 -2.86
N ALA A 97 -2.72 -18.14 -1.72
CA ALA A 97 -4.10 -17.82 -1.38
C ALA A 97 -4.34 -16.29 -1.34
N LEU A 98 -3.41 -15.52 -0.75
CA LEU A 98 -3.45 -14.05 -0.76
C LEU A 98 -3.33 -13.49 -2.19
N ILE A 99 -2.39 -14.01 -2.97
CA ILE A 99 -2.19 -13.61 -4.37
C ILE A 99 -3.45 -13.88 -5.20
N ASP A 100 -4.06 -15.06 -5.07
CA ASP A 100 -5.26 -15.43 -5.81
C ASP A 100 -6.48 -14.59 -5.38
N ARG A 101 -6.57 -14.25 -4.09
CA ARG A 101 -7.60 -13.32 -3.59
C ARG A 101 -7.39 -11.88 -4.07
N SER A 102 -6.17 -11.52 -4.49
CA SER A 102 -5.90 -10.23 -5.15
C SER A 102 -6.57 -10.09 -6.53
N GLN A 103 -7.25 -11.15 -7.03
CA GLN A 103 -8.24 -11.07 -8.11
C GLN A 103 -9.24 -9.92 -7.89
N THR A 104 -9.56 -9.57 -6.64
CA THR A 104 -10.43 -8.42 -6.33
C THR A 104 -9.83 -7.10 -6.85
N LEU A 105 -8.53 -6.88 -6.64
CA LEU A 105 -7.85 -5.66 -7.08
C LEU A 105 -7.65 -5.67 -8.61
N TRP A 106 -7.32 -6.84 -9.16
CA TRP A 106 -7.29 -7.05 -10.62
C TRP A 106 -8.63 -6.72 -11.29
N ALA A 107 -9.74 -7.21 -10.74
CA ALA A 107 -11.07 -6.97 -11.27
C ALA A 107 -11.43 -5.49 -11.25
N ARG A 108 -11.08 -4.78 -10.17
CA ARG A 108 -11.28 -3.32 -10.10
C ARG A 108 -10.49 -2.58 -11.19
N LYS A 109 -9.22 -2.94 -11.37
CA LYS A 109 -8.35 -2.36 -12.41
C LYS A 109 -8.84 -2.66 -13.83
N TYR A 110 -9.04 -3.92 -14.17
CA TYR A 110 -9.23 -4.34 -15.56
C TYR A 110 -10.69 -4.47 -15.99
N LYS A 111 -11.60 -4.89 -15.10
CA LYS A 111 -13.03 -5.04 -15.41
C LYS A 111 -13.79 -3.75 -15.13
N LEU A 112 -13.58 -3.16 -13.96
CA LEU A 112 -14.31 -1.95 -13.54
C LEU A 112 -13.62 -0.64 -13.96
N LYS A 113 -12.42 -0.72 -14.53
CA LYS A 113 -11.63 0.44 -15.01
C LYS A 113 -11.37 1.48 -13.91
N LEU A 114 -11.24 1.02 -12.67
CA LEU A 114 -10.91 1.84 -11.52
C LEU A 114 -9.40 1.75 -11.26
N LYS A 115 -8.73 2.91 -11.29
CA LYS A 115 -7.29 3.00 -11.08
C LYS A 115 -6.99 3.47 -9.67
N ASP A 116 -6.10 2.76 -8.99
CA ASP A 116 -5.56 3.19 -7.70
C ASP A 116 -4.86 4.56 -7.82
N PRO A 117 -5.05 5.47 -6.85
CA PRO A 117 -4.33 6.74 -6.82
C PRO A 117 -2.80 6.60 -6.77
N GLY A 118 -2.28 5.51 -6.20
CA GLY A 118 -0.84 5.19 -6.15
C GLY A 118 -0.33 4.38 -7.36
N SER A 119 -1.20 4.07 -8.33
CA SER A 119 -0.82 3.29 -9.52
C SER A 119 0.28 4.00 -10.32
N GLY A 120 1.31 3.24 -10.69
CA GLY A 120 2.50 3.74 -11.38
C GLY A 120 3.62 4.24 -10.46
N GLN A 121 3.33 4.48 -9.17
CA GLN A 121 4.34 4.86 -8.16
C GLN A 121 4.65 3.71 -7.20
N ARG A 122 3.68 2.82 -6.95
CA ARG A 122 3.86 1.66 -6.07
C ARG A 122 4.85 0.68 -6.66
N ARG A 123 5.75 0.15 -5.83
CA ARG A 123 6.81 -0.79 -6.23
C ARG A 123 6.60 -2.15 -5.61
N GLY A 124 6.76 -3.19 -6.43
CA GLY A 124 6.74 -4.59 -6.02
C GLY A 124 8.13 -5.19 -6.05
N PHE A 125 8.51 -5.99 -5.05
CA PHE A 125 9.79 -6.67 -5.01
C PHE A 125 9.66 -8.10 -4.50
N LEU A 126 10.35 -9.05 -5.14
CA LEU A 126 10.30 -10.46 -4.76
C LEU A 126 11.54 -10.86 -3.95
N MET A 127 11.34 -11.63 -2.89
CA MET A 127 12.41 -12.25 -2.11
C MET A 127 12.16 -13.76 -2.00
N SER A 128 13.06 -14.58 -2.52
CA SER A 128 12.87 -16.03 -2.49
C SER A 128 14.15 -16.81 -2.23
N VAL A 129 14.00 -17.97 -1.60
CA VAL A 129 15.08 -18.90 -1.31
C VAL A 129 14.63 -20.30 -1.67
N GLY A 130 15.54 -21.14 -2.16
CA GLY A 130 15.26 -22.54 -2.45
C GLY A 130 16.50 -23.41 -2.25
N ALA A 131 16.25 -24.66 -1.86
CA ALA A 131 17.31 -25.63 -1.61
C ALA A 131 17.97 -26.16 -2.88
N THR A 132 17.21 -26.30 -3.98
CA THR A 132 17.68 -27.06 -5.14
C THR A 132 18.47 -26.21 -6.14
N ARG A 133 19.14 -26.88 -7.07
CA ARG A 133 19.99 -26.27 -8.12
C ARG A 133 19.34 -26.22 -9.50
N GLY A 134 18.05 -26.56 -9.61
CA GLY A 134 17.34 -26.66 -10.89
C GLY A 134 17.36 -25.32 -11.63
N LYS A 135 17.76 -25.28 -12.91
CA LYS A 135 17.93 -24.02 -13.67
C LYS A 135 16.72 -23.09 -13.58
N GLN A 136 15.51 -23.66 -13.62
CA GLN A 136 14.23 -22.94 -13.64
C GLN A 136 13.59 -22.74 -12.25
N LEU A 137 14.35 -22.92 -11.16
CA LEU A 137 13.81 -22.96 -9.80
C LEU A 137 12.87 -21.81 -9.43
N PHE A 138 13.16 -20.60 -9.93
CA PHE A 138 12.41 -19.39 -9.60
C PHE A 138 11.45 -18.94 -10.69
N ASP A 139 11.46 -19.58 -11.88
CA ASP A 139 10.71 -19.11 -13.05
C ASP A 139 9.21 -19.01 -12.74
N GLY A 140 8.64 -20.05 -12.10
CA GLY A 140 7.24 -20.06 -11.68
C GLY A 140 6.90 -18.98 -10.66
N ILE A 141 7.83 -18.66 -9.75
CA ILE A 141 7.64 -17.57 -8.78
C ILE A 141 7.72 -16.21 -9.47
N HIS A 142 8.65 -16.00 -10.40
CA HIS A 142 8.74 -14.73 -11.14
C HIS A 142 7.48 -14.46 -11.96
N LEU A 143 6.92 -15.49 -12.63
CA LEU A 143 5.66 -15.35 -13.35
C LEU A 143 4.51 -15.00 -12.40
N THR A 144 4.40 -15.70 -11.27
CA THR A 144 3.38 -15.45 -10.26
C THR A 144 3.50 -14.02 -9.69
N ALA A 145 4.72 -13.60 -9.35
CA ALA A 145 5.02 -12.26 -8.82
C ALA A 145 4.70 -11.17 -9.84
N THR A 146 5.03 -11.38 -11.11
CA THR A 146 4.75 -10.42 -12.20
C THR A 146 3.25 -10.10 -12.26
N TYR A 147 2.42 -11.14 -12.28
CA TYR A 147 0.97 -10.96 -12.34
C TYR A 147 0.38 -10.41 -11.03
N PHE A 148 0.89 -10.86 -9.88
CA PHE A 148 0.49 -10.34 -8.58
C PHE A 148 0.74 -8.83 -8.46
N PHE A 149 1.95 -8.37 -8.79
CA PHE A 149 2.29 -6.95 -8.67
C PHE A 149 1.47 -6.10 -9.63
N ASP A 150 1.23 -6.58 -10.85
CA ASP A 150 0.33 -5.90 -11.79
C ASP A 150 -1.11 -5.75 -11.23
N ALA A 151 -1.65 -6.83 -10.64
CA ALA A 151 -3.00 -6.84 -10.05
C ALA A 151 -3.17 -5.85 -8.90
N VAL A 152 -2.11 -5.55 -8.15
CA VAL A 152 -2.12 -4.60 -7.02
C VAL A 152 -1.58 -3.20 -7.39
N ASP A 153 -1.54 -2.89 -8.69
CA ASP A 153 -1.06 -1.60 -9.21
C ASP A 153 0.40 -1.27 -8.83
N ALA A 154 1.24 -2.30 -8.67
CA ALA A 154 2.66 -2.18 -8.35
C ALA A 154 3.55 -2.54 -9.54
N VAL A 155 4.62 -1.75 -9.75
CA VAL A 155 5.66 -2.05 -10.74
C VAL A 155 6.60 -3.11 -10.18
N TYR A 156 6.72 -4.26 -10.84
CA TYR A 156 7.66 -5.30 -10.44
C TYR A 156 9.11 -4.83 -10.67
N SER A 157 9.74 -4.40 -9.58
CA SER A 157 11.00 -3.64 -9.57
C SER A 157 12.25 -4.52 -9.44
N GLY A 158 12.09 -5.84 -9.36
CA GLY A 158 13.19 -6.79 -9.25
C GLY A 158 13.02 -7.81 -8.13
N SER A 159 14.08 -8.57 -7.89
CA SER A 159 14.04 -9.71 -6.98
C SER A 159 15.39 -10.03 -6.36
N LEU A 160 15.38 -10.64 -5.17
CA LEU A 160 16.51 -11.39 -4.63
C LEU A 160 16.13 -12.86 -4.54
N THR A 161 16.89 -13.73 -5.21
CA THR A 161 16.63 -15.17 -5.27
C THR A 161 17.91 -15.95 -4.95
N TYR A 162 17.87 -16.82 -3.95
CA TYR A 162 19.04 -17.57 -3.48
C TYR A 162 18.84 -19.07 -3.59
N ARG A 163 19.80 -19.75 -4.21
CA ARG A 163 19.86 -21.22 -4.35
C ARG A 163 20.68 -21.81 -3.20
N ASP A 164 20.61 -23.13 -3.04
CA ASP A 164 21.42 -23.86 -2.06
C ASP A 164 21.21 -23.38 -0.62
N ILE A 165 19.98 -22.97 -0.27
CA ILE A 165 19.60 -22.52 1.07
C ILE A 165 18.82 -23.64 1.77
N GLU A 166 19.48 -24.38 2.66
CA GLU A 166 18.92 -25.59 3.29
C GLU A 166 18.73 -25.44 4.79
N SER A 167 19.80 -25.05 5.49
CA SER A 167 19.81 -24.88 6.94
C SER A 167 19.28 -23.50 7.34
N ALA A 168 18.64 -23.42 8.50
CA ALA A 168 17.92 -22.23 8.95
C ALA A 168 18.79 -20.95 9.09
N SER A 169 20.13 -21.10 9.12
CA SER A 169 21.09 -20.00 9.26
C SER A 169 21.81 -19.60 7.97
N ASP A 170 21.54 -20.27 6.85
CA ASP A 170 22.36 -20.13 5.64
C ASP A 170 22.34 -18.71 5.10
N MET A 171 21.17 -18.06 5.09
CA MET A 171 21.09 -16.67 4.62
C MET A 171 21.86 -15.72 5.53
N ALA A 172 21.92 -15.96 6.84
CA ALA A 172 22.68 -15.12 7.75
C ALA A 172 24.20 -15.21 7.54
N LYS A 173 24.67 -16.25 6.85
CA LYS A 173 26.09 -16.48 6.52
C LYS A 173 26.39 -16.23 5.05
N HIS A 174 25.38 -15.93 4.23
CA HIS A 174 25.56 -15.82 2.79
C HIS A 174 26.40 -14.57 2.48
N PRO A 175 27.51 -14.69 1.73
CA PRO A 175 28.55 -13.66 1.67
C PRO A 175 28.07 -12.34 1.05
N THR A 176 27.05 -12.38 0.20
CA THR A 176 26.53 -11.20 -0.51
C THR A 176 25.26 -10.62 0.11
N VAL A 177 24.63 -11.30 1.08
CA VAL A 177 23.25 -10.99 1.51
C VAL A 177 23.08 -9.54 1.95
N ASP A 178 24.04 -9.01 2.70
CA ASP A 178 23.99 -7.64 3.21
C ASP A 178 24.13 -6.62 2.09
N ALA A 179 25.03 -6.87 1.13
CA ALA A 179 25.22 -5.98 -0.02
C ALA A 179 23.99 -6.01 -0.94
N ASP A 180 23.44 -7.20 -1.20
CA ASP A 180 22.26 -7.41 -2.03
C ASP A 180 21.01 -6.74 -1.42
N ILE A 181 20.82 -6.88 -0.11
CA ILE A 181 19.74 -6.20 0.63
C ILE A 181 19.90 -4.69 0.55
N ARG A 182 21.09 -4.16 0.83
CA ARG A 182 21.34 -2.70 0.75
C ARG A 182 21.04 -2.16 -0.65
N GLY A 183 21.50 -2.86 -1.70
CA GLY A 183 21.25 -2.47 -3.08
C GLY A 183 19.76 -2.50 -3.44
N ALA A 184 19.05 -3.58 -3.08
CA ALA A 184 17.62 -3.70 -3.33
C ALA A 184 16.82 -2.61 -2.59
N VAL A 185 17.07 -2.42 -1.29
CA VAL A 185 16.38 -1.41 -0.49
C VAL A 185 16.67 -0.01 -0.99
N GLU A 186 17.90 0.28 -1.41
CA GLU A 186 18.24 1.55 -2.04
C GLU A 186 17.49 1.81 -3.34
N SER A 187 17.45 0.83 -4.25
CA SER A 187 16.68 0.98 -5.50
C SER A 187 15.18 1.18 -5.28
N LEU A 188 14.63 0.64 -4.19
CA LEU A 188 13.21 0.74 -3.86
C LEU A 188 12.90 2.06 -3.14
N CYS A 189 13.67 2.40 -2.11
CA CYS A 189 13.34 3.45 -1.16
C CYS A 189 13.90 4.81 -1.54
N ALA A 190 15.12 4.89 -2.11
CA ALA A 190 15.77 6.17 -2.37
C ALA A 190 14.94 7.11 -3.27
N PRO A 191 14.26 6.63 -4.34
CA PRO A 191 13.39 7.48 -5.15
C PRO A 191 12.19 8.03 -4.39
N LEU A 192 11.69 7.30 -3.39
CA LEU A 192 10.50 7.65 -2.63
C LEU A 192 10.81 8.47 -1.36
N ALA A 193 12.05 8.39 -0.85
CA ALA A 193 12.48 9.04 0.39
C ALA A 193 12.59 10.55 0.28
N ARG A 194 12.73 11.07 -0.94
CA ARG A 194 12.83 12.52 -1.24
C ARG A 194 11.47 13.20 -1.33
N ARG A 195 10.38 12.44 -1.26
CA ARG A 195 9.03 12.97 -1.38
C ARG A 195 8.70 13.83 -0.17
N ARG A 196 8.13 15.00 -0.43
CA ARG A 196 7.63 15.88 0.62
C ARG A 196 6.40 15.26 1.27
N LYS A 197 6.37 15.21 2.59
CA LYS A 197 5.32 14.57 3.38
C LYS A 197 4.18 15.54 3.60
N ILE A 198 2.98 15.15 3.19
CA ILE A 198 1.78 15.97 3.33
C ILE A 198 0.68 15.18 4.03
N LEU A 199 0.02 15.82 5.00
CA LEU A 199 -1.10 15.25 5.74
C LEU A 199 -2.35 16.08 5.50
N PHE A 200 -3.36 15.45 4.88
CA PHE A 200 -4.70 16.03 4.75
C PHE A 200 -5.55 15.66 5.96
N LEU A 201 -6.12 16.67 6.62
CA LEU A 201 -6.96 16.50 7.79
C LEU A 201 -8.40 16.89 7.48
N GLY A 202 -9.32 16.01 7.83
CA GLY A 202 -10.76 16.23 7.78
C GLY A 202 -11.41 15.86 9.11
N GLU A 203 -12.73 16.01 9.17
CA GLU A 203 -13.50 15.58 10.35
C GLU A 203 -13.45 14.06 10.51
N GLN A 204 -13.95 13.32 9.51
CA GLN A 204 -14.05 11.85 9.58
C GLN A 204 -12.92 11.09 8.87
N GLY A 205 -12.03 11.79 8.15
CA GLY A 205 -10.99 11.12 7.36
C GLY A 205 -11.51 10.31 6.15
N ALA A 206 -12.82 10.36 5.86
CA ALA A 206 -13.50 9.42 4.96
C ALA A 206 -14.01 10.03 3.64
N CYS A 207 -14.05 11.36 3.55
CA CYS A 207 -14.52 12.09 2.37
C CYS A 207 -13.46 13.10 1.91
N ARG A 208 -13.51 14.35 2.38
CA ARG A 208 -12.66 15.46 1.91
C ARG A 208 -11.16 15.15 1.93
N SER A 209 -10.61 14.77 3.10
CA SER A 209 -9.17 14.49 3.23
C SER A 209 -8.73 13.24 2.46
N LEU A 210 -9.60 12.22 2.36
CA LEU A 210 -9.33 11.04 1.55
C LEU A 210 -9.29 11.37 0.05
N VAL A 211 -10.27 12.15 -0.43
CA VAL A 211 -10.34 12.63 -1.83
C VAL A 211 -9.13 13.51 -2.17
N ALA A 212 -8.77 14.44 -1.29
CA ALA A 212 -7.57 15.26 -1.45
C ALA A 212 -6.31 14.40 -1.53
N GLY A 213 -6.19 13.40 -0.65
CA GLY A 213 -5.08 12.47 -0.67
C GLY A 213 -5.01 11.66 -1.96
N ALA A 214 -6.16 11.22 -2.50
CA ALA A 214 -6.22 10.50 -3.77
C ALA A 214 -5.78 11.37 -4.96
N TYR A 215 -6.27 12.61 -5.06
CA TYR A 215 -5.81 13.52 -6.11
C TYR A 215 -4.33 13.89 -5.97
N ALA A 216 -3.84 14.12 -4.74
CA ALA A 216 -2.42 14.40 -4.51
C ALA A 216 -1.53 13.25 -4.97
N ARG A 217 -1.90 11.99 -4.66
CA ARG A 217 -1.18 10.81 -5.14
C ARG A 217 -1.24 10.68 -6.67
N LYS A 218 -2.41 10.93 -7.26
CA LYS A 218 -2.61 10.86 -8.71
C LYS A 218 -1.76 11.90 -9.47
N TYR A 219 -1.70 13.13 -8.98
CA TYR A 219 -1.06 14.25 -9.70
C TYR A 219 0.39 14.50 -9.31
N ALA A 220 0.83 14.06 -8.13
CA ALA A 220 2.16 14.34 -7.62
C ALA A 220 2.72 13.22 -6.73
N GLY A 221 2.32 11.96 -6.93
CA GLY A 221 2.74 10.84 -6.07
C GLY A 221 4.24 10.51 -6.14
N ASP A 222 4.94 10.98 -7.18
CA ASP A 222 6.40 10.96 -7.33
C ASP A 222 7.10 12.05 -6.49
N LYS A 223 6.40 13.13 -6.18
CA LYS A 223 6.89 14.26 -5.36
C LYS A 223 6.35 14.25 -3.92
N LEU A 224 5.20 13.63 -3.68
CA LEU A 224 4.46 13.70 -2.42
C LEU A 224 4.29 12.33 -1.77
N ASP A 225 4.53 12.31 -0.46
CA ASP A 225 4.22 11.21 0.44
C ASP A 225 2.97 11.58 1.24
N VAL A 226 1.83 11.01 0.83
CA VAL A 226 0.50 11.55 1.14
C VAL A 226 -0.19 10.75 2.23
N LEU A 227 -0.56 11.41 3.31
CA LEU A 227 -1.42 10.84 4.35
C LEU A 227 -2.76 11.58 4.41
N ALA A 228 -3.79 10.87 4.84
CA ALA A 228 -5.10 11.43 5.15
C ALA A 228 -5.57 10.90 6.51
N ALA A 229 -6.15 11.77 7.32
CA ALA A 229 -6.67 11.42 8.64
C ALA A 229 -7.94 12.20 9.00
N GLY A 230 -8.63 11.71 10.04
CA GLY A 230 -9.82 12.30 10.63
C GLY A 230 -9.63 12.60 12.12
N ALA A 231 -10.22 13.70 12.59
CA ALA A 231 -10.36 13.98 14.02
C ALA A 231 -11.24 12.92 14.70
N ASN A 232 -12.33 12.53 14.04
CA ASN A 232 -13.29 11.52 14.46
C ASN A 232 -13.44 10.46 13.35
N PRO A 233 -12.45 9.58 13.15
CA PRO A 233 -12.36 8.73 11.96
C PRO A 233 -13.55 7.79 11.81
N ALA A 234 -14.14 7.76 10.61
CA ALA A 234 -15.18 6.79 10.27
C ALA A 234 -14.59 5.39 10.03
N ALA A 235 -15.44 4.36 10.06
CA ALA A 235 -15.00 2.98 9.80
C ALA A 235 -14.64 2.71 8.32
N ILE A 236 -15.33 3.38 7.39
CA ILE A 236 -15.18 3.19 5.95
C ILE A 236 -15.23 4.54 5.21
N PRO A 237 -14.71 4.60 3.97
CA PRO A 237 -14.87 5.76 3.10
C PRO A 237 -16.35 6.12 2.88
N ASP A 238 -16.61 7.41 2.68
CA ASP A 238 -17.94 7.90 2.34
C ASP A 238 -18.43 7.34 0.99
N LYS A 239 -19.65 6.80 0.96
CA LYS A 239 -20.20 6.13 -0.24
C LYS A 239 -20.35 7.08 -1.43
N ASN A 240 -20.71 8.34 -1.19
CA ASN A 240 -20.92 9.35 -2.22
C ASN A 240 -19.57 9.82 -2.76
N ALA A 241 -18.56 9.95 -1.91
CA ALA A 241 -17.18 10.24 -2.33
C ALA A 241 -16.60 9.09 -3.18
N VAL A 242 -16.81 7.83 -2.77
CA VAL A 242 -16.41 6.66 -3.56
C VAL A 242 -17.09 6.67 -4.93
N ALA A 243 -18.40 6.94 -5.00
CA ALA A 243 -19.13 7.02 -6.26
C ALA A 243 -18.64 8.16 -7.15
N ALA A 244 -18.45 9.37 -6.61
CA ALA A 244 -17.97 10.53 -7.34
C ALA A 244 -16.56 10.31 -7.92
N MET A 245 -15.66 9.70 -7.14
CA MET A 245 -14.30 9.40 -7.60
C MET A 245 -14.28 8.26 -8.62
N ALA A 246 -15.16 7.26 -8.48
CA ALA A 246 -15.31 6.19 -9.45
C ALA A 246 -15.76 6.69 -10.83
N GLN A 247 -16.63 7.72 -10.90
CA GLN A 247 -17.02 8.36 -12.17
C GLN A 247 -15.80 8.98 -12.90
N LYS A 248 -14.76 9.36 -12.16
CA LYS A 248 -13.47 9.86 -12.69
C LYS A 248 -12.42 8.75 -12.87
N GLY A 249 -12.82 7.48 -12.72
CA GLY A 249 -11.96 6.31 -12.83
C GLY A 249 -10.96 6.13 -11.68
N ILE A 250 -11.18 6.79 -10.53
CA ILE A 250 -10.28 6.73 -9.37
C ILE A 250 -10.85 5.78 -8.32
N ASP A 251 -10.03 4.83 -7.87
CA ASP A 251 -10.42 3.84 -6.87
C ASP A 251 -10.17 4.35 -5.44
N LEU A 252 -11.23 4.53 -4.65
CA LEU A 252 -11.12 4.82 -3.21
C LEU A 252 -11.42 3.61 -2.30
N ALA A 253 -11.72 2.44 -2.86
CA ALA A 253 -12.08 1.29 -2.05
C ALA A 253 -10.88 0.74 -1.25
N PHE A 254 -11.19 0.10 -0.12
CA PHE A 254 -10.25 -0.47 0.83
C PHE A 254 -9.30 0.53 1.50
N HIS A 255 -9.46 1.83 1.27
CA HIS A 255 -8.86 2.83 2.15
C HIS A 255 -9.58 2.83 3.49
N THR A 256 -8.83 2.76 4.59
CA THR A 256 -9.38 2.85 5.94
C THR A 256 -9.11 4.26 6.46
N PRO A 257 -10.15 5.04 6.83
CA PRO A 257 -9.96 6.29 7.55
C PRO A 257 -9.24 6.03 8.88
N ARG A 258 -8.38 6.97 9.30
CA ARG A 258 -7.53 6.79 10.49
C ARG A 258 -7.52 8.02 11.36
N ALA A 259 -7.20 7.81 12.63
CA ALA A 259 -7.02 8.91 13.57
C ALA A 259 -5.78 9.73 13.20
N ILE A 260 -5.79 11.02 13.56
CA ILE A 260 -4.65 11.93 13.38
C ILE A 260 -3.39 11.38 14.07
N GLY A 261 -3.53 10.84 15.28
CA GLY A 261 -2.41 10.26 16.03
C GLY A 261 -1.73 9.11 15.29
N ASP A 262 -2.51 8.19 14.70
CA ASP A 262 -1.98 7.07 13.93
C ASP A 262 -1.20 7.55 12.71
N ALA A 263 -1.74 8.53 11.97
CA ALA A 263 -1.06 9.08 10.80
C ALA A 263 0.26 9.77 11.16
N LEU A 264 0.31 10.49 12.27
CA LEU A 264 1.53 11.15 12.75
C LEU A 264 2.57 10.17 13.29
N SER A 265 2.13 9.01 13.79
CA SER A 265 3.05 7.97 14.29
C SER A 265 3.87 7.31 13.17
N GLU A 266 3.40 7.37 11.92
CA GLU A 266 4.14 6.83 10.77
C GLU A 266 5.36 7.68 10.43
N HIS A 267 5.17 9.01 10.36
CA HIS A 267 6.23 9.99 10.23
C HIS A 267 5.69 11.43 10.40
N PRO A 268 6.52 12.38 10.87
CA PRO A 268 6.13 13.79 10.91
C PRO A 268 5.91 14.33 9.48
N PRO A 269 4.80 15.05 9.21
CA PRO A 269 4.58 15.70 7.92
C PRO A 269 5.39 16.99 7.80
N ASP A 270 5.71 17.39 6.57
CA ASP A 270 6.28 18.69 6.26
C ASP A 270 5.17 19.75 6.07
N VAL A 271 3.98 19.32 5.64
CA VAL A 271 2.80 20.16 5.42
C VAL A 271 1.56 19.49 5.97
N ILE A 272 0.71 20.26 6.65
CA ILE A 272 -0.62 19.84 7.10
C ILE A 272 -1.65 20.71 6.39
N VAL A 273 -2.59 20.07 5.68
CA VAL A 273 -3.72 20.75 5.03
C VAL A 273 -5.00 20.43 5.79
N ILE A 274 -5.66 21.46 6.32
CA ILE A 274 -6.86 21.33 7.13
C ILE A 274 -8.08 21.66 6.28
N MET A 275 -9.05 20.75 6.27
CA MET A 275 -10.24 20.81 5.43
C MET A 275 -11.52 20.80 6.29
N GLY A 276 -11.79 21.94 6.95
CA GLY A 276 -12.98 22.15 7.77
C GLY A 276 -12.72 22.95 9.06
N PRO A 277 -13.80 23.42 9.71
CA PRO A 277 -13.69 24.09 11.00
C PRO A 277 -13.27 23.10 12.11
N ASP A 278 -12.61 23.62 13.14
CA ASP A 278 -12.37 22.94 14.43
C ASP A 278 -11.56 21.62 14.41
N ILE A 279 -10.90 21.31 13.30
CA ILE A 279 -9.98 20.17 13.23
C ILE A 279 -8.71 20.49 14.04
N PRO A 280 -8.35 19.68 15.05
CA PRO A 280 -7.22 19.98 15.92
C PRO A 280 -5.91 19.87 15.16
N VAL A 281 -5.07 20.90 15.29
CA VAL A 281 -3.68 20.88 14.82
C VAL A 281 -2.81 20.25 15.90
N PRO A 282 -1.90 19.32 15.55
CA PRO A 282 -0.98 18.74 16.52
C PRO A 282 -0.12 19.85 17.16
N LYS A 283 -0.16 19.98 18.49
CA LYS A 283 0.48 21.09 19.22
C LYS A 283 2.00 21.17 19.08
N ALA A 284 2.67 20.06 18.76
CA ALA A 284 4.13 19.95 18.64
C ALA A 284 4.57 19.71 17.19
N THR A 285 3.93 20.37 16.22
CA THR A 285 4.29 20.23 14.80
C THR A 285 5.17 21.39 14.32
N THR A 286 6.22 21.07 13.58
CA THR A 286 7.02 22.02 12.80
C THR A 286 6.51 22.15 11.36
N ALA A 287 5.44 21.42 11.00
CA ALA A 287 4.89 21.42 9.66
C ALA A 287 4.27 22.77 9.30
N ALA A 288 4.37 23.16 8.03
CA ALA A 288 3.60 24.28 7.51
C ALA A 288 2.10 23.93 7.53
N VAL A 289 1.27 24.80 8.09
CA VAL A 289 -0.18 24.57 8.19
C VAL A 289 -0.92 25.42 7.16
N ILE A 290 -1.65 24.75 6.27
CA ILE A 290 -2.51 25.37 5.27
C ILE A 290 -3.96 25.09 5.66
N LYS A 291 -4.79 26.13 5.73
CA LYS A 291 -6.22 26.00 5.98
C LYS A 291 -6.97 26.23 4.68
N TRP A 292 -7.74 25.23 4.25
CA TRP A 292 -8.68 25.41 3.16
C TRP A 292 -10.05 25.73 3.73
N ASP A 293 -10.48 26.96 3.47
CA ASP A 293 -11.86 27.34 3.74
C ASP A 293 -12.78 26.56 2.80
N MET A 294 -13.55 25.65 3.40
CA MET A 294 -14.44 24.75 2.71
C MET A 294 -15.76 24.70 3.48
N PRO A 295 -16.90 25.01 2.82
CA PRO A 295 -18.20 24.94 3.47
C PRO A 295 -18.47 23.52 3.97
N ALA A 296 -19.35 23.42 4.97
CA ALA A 296 -19.87 22.13 5.41
C ALA A 296 -20.54 21.44 4.21
N VAL A 297 -20.23 20.16 4.04
CA VAL A 297 -20.81 19.34 2.98
C VAL A 297 -21.85 18.45 3.64
N ASP A 298 -23.10 18.53 3.17
CA ASP A 298 -24.09 17.52 3.48
C ASP A 298 -23.65 16.20 2.83
N GLY A 299 -23.15 15.27 3.66
CA GLY A 299 -22.65 13.98 3.22
C GLY A 299 -23.72 13.08 2.60
N ASP A 300 -24.99 13.30 2.92
CA ASP A 300 -26.11 12.54 2.33
C ASP A 300 -26.47 13.03 0.93
N SER A 301 -26.12 14.27 0.59
CA SER A 301 -26.32 14.85 -0.74
C SER A 301 -25.19 14.48 -1.71
N ALA A 302 -25.47 13.53 -2.61
CA ALA A 302 -24.51 13.11 -3.63
C ALA A 302 -23.99 14.27 -4.50
N SER A 303 -24.86 15.24 -4.84
CA SER A 303 -24.48 16.43 -5.62
C SER A 303 -23.54 17.36 -4.84
N ALA A 304 -23.79 17.55 -3.53
CA ALA A 304 -22.91 18.35 -2.68
C ALA A 304 -21.53 17.70 -2.54
N VAL A 305 -21.48 16.39 -2.34
CA VAL A 305 -20.22 15.64 -2.25
C VAL A 305 -19.46 15.68 -3.59
N GLN A 306 -20.14 15.52 -4.72
CA GLN A 306 -19.51 15.64 -6.04
C GLN A 306 -18.88 17.03 -6.25
N THR A 307 -19.62 18.10 -5.95
CA THR A 307 -19.12 19.48 -6.04
C THR A 307 -17.89 19.68 -5.13
N ALA A 308 -17.92 19.11 -3.92
CA ALA A 308 -16.77 19.16 -3.03
C ALA A 308 -15.55 18.42 -3.60
N CYS A 309 -15.73 17.24 -4.22
CA CYS A 309 -14.66 16.50 -4.88
C CYS A 309 -14.02 17.29 -6.02
N GLU A 310 -14.82 18.00 -6.83
CA GLU A 310 -14.33 18.85 -7.94
C GLU A 310 -13.54 20.06 -7.43
N ASN A 311 -14.05 20.74 -6.40
CA ASN A 311 -13.35 21.85 -5.75
C ASN A 311 -12.01 21.40 -5.14
N ILE A 312 -11.97 20.23 -4.52
CA ILE A 312 -10.73 19.65 -3.99
C ILE A 312 -9.74 19.34 -5.11
N GLU A 313 -10.22 18.79 -6.24
CA GLU A 313 -9.37 18.51 -7.38
C GLU A 313 -8.67 19.77 -7.89
N HIS A 314 -9.41 20.87 -8.03
CA HIS A 314 -8.87 22.15 -8.47
C HIS A 314 -7.78 22.67 -7.53
N ARG A 315 -8.05 22.71 -6.22
CA ARG A 315 -7.08 23.15 -5.20
C ARG A 315 -5.82 22.27 -5.18
N ILE A 316 -5.96 20.96 -5.39
CA ILE A 316 -4.81 20.05 -5.48
C ILE A 316 -3.97 20.38 -6.72
N LYS A 317 -4.58 20.63 -7.88
CA LYS A 317 -3.84 21.00 -9.10
C LYS A 317 -3.05 22.29 -8.90
N GLU A 318 -3.67 23.34 -8.35
CA GLU A 318 -2.98 24.59 -8.01
C GLU A 318 -1.83 24.36 -7.04
N MET A 319 -2.05 23.57 -5.98
CA MET A 319 -0.99 23.26 -5.02
C MET A 319 0.17 22.50 -5.68
N VAL A 320 -0.11 21.55 -6.56
CA VAL A 320 0.90 20.74 -7.26
C VAL A 320 1.75 21.57 -8.22
N GLU A 321 1.19 22.60 -8.85
CA GLU A 321 1.95 23.53 -9.71
C GLU A 321 3.02 24.32 -8.94
N THR A 322 2.88 24.45 -7.63
CA THR A 322 3.81 25.16 -6.74
C THR A 322 4.84 24.26 -6.05
N LEU A 323 4.84 22.94 -6.31
CA LEU A 323 5.74 21.93 -5.72
C LEU A 323 7.00 21.67 -6.56
#